data_AF-A0A0D0AYB2-F1
#
_entry.id   AF-A0A0D0AYB2-F1
#
_cell.length_a   1.000
_cell.length_b   1.000
_cell.length_c   1.000
_cell.angle_alpha   90.00
_cell.angle_beta   90.00
_cell.angle_gamma   90.00
#
_symmetry.space_group_name_H-M   'P 1'
#
loop_
_entity.id
_entity.type
_entity.pdbx_description
1 polymer ?
#
loop_
_entity_poly.entity_id
_entity_poly.type
_entity_poly.pdbx_seq_one_letter_code
_entity_poly.pdbx_strand_id
1 'polypeptide(L)' 'HGGVTYDIPHPSASGPFYWVNRGRHIGVFATWQRTSTHVTGVSRASFSKIHSVAEGIRLIKEAID' A
#
# COMPACT_ATOMS: atom_id res chain seq x y z
N HIS A 1 -4.03 16.24 15.16
CA HIS A 1 -4.78 15.13 14.53
C HIS A 1 -4.25 14.90 13.12
N GLY A 2 -3.13 14.16 12.98
CA GLY A 2 -2.57 13.82 11.67
C GLY A 2 -3.24 12.56 11.15
N GLY A 3 -4.35 12.70 10.43
CA GLY A 3 -4.97 11.56 9.76
C GLY A 3 -4.02 11.04 8.70
N VAL A 4 -3.48 9.83 8.89
CA VAL A 4 -2.62 9.22 7.88
C VAL A 4 -3.48 8.95 6.64
N THR A 5 -3.12 9.59 5.53
CA THR A 5 -3.83 9.42 4.26
C THR A 5 -3.25 8.20 3.53
N TYR A 6 -4.06 7.17 3.34
CA TYR A 6 -3.67 5.95 2.61
C TYR A 6 -4.34 5.92 1.25
N ASP A 7 -3.59 5.55 0.22
CA ASP A 7 -4.16 5.24 -1.10
C ASP A 7 -4.80 3.85 -1.03
N ILE A 8 -6.07 3.73 -1.43
CA ILE A 8 -6.79 2.46 -1.51
C ILE A 8 -7.39 2.38 -2.92
N PRO A 9 -7.08 1.33 -3.71
CA PRO A 9 -7.61 1.20 -5.05
C PRO A 9 -9.10 0.85 -4.99
N HIS A 10 -9.81 1.11 -6.09
CA HIS A 10 -11.23 0.80 -6.20
C HIS A 10 -11.48 -0.69 -5.91
N PRO A 11 -12.56 -1.07 -5.20
CA PRO A 11 -12.84 -2.48 -4.88
C PRO A 11 -13.03 -3.37 -6.11
N SER A 12 -13.36 -2.79 -7.26
CA SER A 12 -13.46 -3.49 -8.56
C SER A 12 -12.14 -3.60 -9.32
N ALA A 13 -11.03 -3.09 -8.79
CA ALA A 13 -9.73 -3.26 -9.43
C ALA A 13 -9.36 -4.75 -9.47
N SER A 14 -8.67 -5.17 -10.53
CA SER A 14 -8.14 -6.53 -10.65
C SER A 14 -6.64 -6.50 -10.41
N GLY A 15 -6.15 -7.45 -9.62
CA GLY A 15 -4.76 -7.49 -9.15
C GLY A 15 -3.74 -7.74 -10.27
N PRO A 16 -2.44 -7.71 -9.95
CA PRO A 16 -1.88 -7.81 -8.60
C PRO A 16 -1.92 -6.52 -7.76
N PHE A 17 -2.15 -6.67 -6.45
CA PHE A 17 -2.12 -5.56 -5.49
C PHE A 17 -0.84 -5.55 -4.66
N TYR A 18 -0.44 -4.36 -4.22
CA TYR A 18 0.78 -4.14 -3.45
C TYR A 18 0.47 -3.24 -2.26
N TRP A 19 0.71 -3.74 -1.05
CA TRP A 19 0.67 -2.94 0.16
C TRP A 19 2.07 -2.40 0.45
N VAL A 20 2.20 -1.08 0.51
CA VAL A 20 3.42 -0.41 0.96
C VAL A 20 3.23 -0.03 2.41
N ASN A 21 3.94 -0.72 3.31
CA ASN A 21 3.95 -0.40 4.74
C ASN A 21 4.95 0.72 5.05
N ARG A 22 6.05 0.78 4.27
CA ARG A 22 7.07 1.82 4.42
C ARG A 22 7.58 2.27 3.07
N GLY A 23 7.47 3.55 2.81
CA GLY A 23 7.84 4.17 1.56
C GLY A 23 7.61 5.67 1.63
N ARG A 24 7.71 6.34 0.48
CA ARG A 24 7.35 7.76 0.39
C ARG A 24 5.86 7.98 0.64
N HIS A 25 5.03 7.01 0.25
CA HIS A 25 3.59 6.97 0.53
C HIS A 25 3.23 5.56 1.00
N ILE A 26 2.42 5.48 2.06
CA ILE A 26 1.92 4.23 2.65
C ILE A 26 0.51 4.00 2.09
N GLY A 27 0.18 2.77 1.71
CA GLY A 27 -1.11 2.47 1.10
C GLY A 27 -1.14 1.16 0.32
N VAL A 28 -2.26 0.89 -0.32
CA VAL A 28 -2.45 -0.23 -1.24
C VAL A 28 -2.47 0.31 -2.67
N PHE A 29 -1.76 -0.33 -3.59
CA PHE A 29 -1.69 0.08 -4.98
C PHE A 29 -2.01 -1.11 -5.89
N ALA A 30 -2.80 -0.86 -6.95
CA ALA A 30 -3.20 -1.89 -7.92
C ALA A 30 -2.16 -2.16 -9.03
N THR A 31 -1.02 -1.46 -9.04
CA THR A 31 0.01 -1.64 -10.06
C THR A 31 1.42 -1.51 -9.48
N TRP A 32 2.35 -2.32 -10.00
CA TRP A 32 3.76 -2.19 -9.66
C TRP A 32 4.33 -0.84 -10.10
N GLN A 33 3.89 -0.30 -11.25
CA GLN A 33 4.35 0.99 -11.75
C GLN A 33 4.13 2.11 -10.73
N ARG A 34 2.95 2.18 -10.10
CA ARG A 34 2.70 3.13 -8.99
C ARG A 34 3.46 2.76 -7.72
N THR A 35 3.50 1.48 -7.38
CA THR A 35 4.18 1.02 -6.15
C THR A 35 5.67 1.37 -6.15
N SER A 36 6.35 1.13 -7.27
CA SER A 36 7.80 1.31 -7.43
C SER A 36 8.24 2.75 -7.15
N THR A 37 7.45 3.76 -7.55
CA THR A 37 7.79 5.17 -7.28
C THR A 37 7.79 5.52 -5.79
N HIS A 38 7.11 4.72 -4.96
CA HIS A 38 7.02 4.92 -3.52
C HIS A 38 8.06 4.14 -2.72
N VAL A 39 8.66 3.09 -3.30
CA VAL A 39 9.61 2.20 -2.60
C VAL A 39 11.03 2.29 -3.16
N THR A 40 11.19 2.60 -4.44
CA THR A 40 12.50 2.73 -5.09
C THR A 40 13.23 3.96 -4.56
N GLY A 41 14.48 3.77 -4.11
CA GLY A 41 15.31 4.83 -3.54
C GLY A 41 14.95 5.23 -2.11
N VAL A 42 13.97 4.60 -1.47
CA VAL A 42 13.61 4.85 -0.07
C VAL A 42 14.33 3.85 0.84
N SER A 43 15.19 4.33 1.73
CA SER A 43 15.90 3.47 2.67
C SER A 43 14.92 2.70 3.57
N ARG A 44 15.11 1.39 3.66
CA ARG A 44 14.23 0.47 4.41
C ARG A 44 12.78 0.49 3.93
N ALA A 45 12.53 0.77 2.65
CA ALA A 45 11.20 0.57 2.07
C ALA A 45 10.73 -0.87 2.30
N SER A 46 9.45 -1.03 2.59
CA SER A 46 8.82 -2.32 2.83
C SER A 46 7.48 -2.36 2.12
N PHE A 47 7.32 -3.37 1.27
CA PHE A 47 6.08 -3.64 0.56
C PHE A 47 5.80 -5.14 0.52
N SER A 48 4.54 -5.50 0.40
CA SER A 48 4.09 -6.90 0.26
C SER A 48 3.05 -6.98 -0.84
N LYS A 49 3.10 -8.06 -1.62
CA LYS A 49 2.08 -8.36 -2.63
C LYS A 49 0.90 -9.03 -1.92
N ILE A 50 -0.30 -8.54 -2.17
CA ILE A 50 -1.54 -9.00 -1.53
C ILE A 50 -2.52 -9.44 -2.61
N HIS A 51 -3.48 -10.29 -2.23
CA HIS A 51 -4.44 -10.86 -3.19
C HIS A 51 -5.70 -9.99 -3.34
N SER A 52 -6.02 -9.17 -2.33
CA SER A 52 -7.26 -8.39 -2.28
C SER A 52 -7.07 -7.04 -1.61
N VAL A 53 -7.87 -6.06 -2.02
CA VAL A 53 -7.91 -4.73 -1.38
C VAL A 53 -8.32 -4.84 0.10
N ALA A 54 -9.26 -5.73 0.42
CA ALA A 54 -9.71 -5.97 1.80
C ALA A 54 -8.56 -6.43 2.73
N GLU A 55 -7.66 -7.28 2.22
CA GLU A 55 -6.46 -7.70 2.94
C GLU A 55 -5.56 -6.49 3.24
N GLY A 56 -5.37 -5.61 2.25
CA GLY A 56 -4.53 -4.42 2.39
C GLY A 56 -5.11 -3.40 3.37
N ILE A 57 -6.43 -3.25 3.42
CA ILE A 57 -7.11 -2.43 4.44
C ILE A 57 -6.87 -3.00 5.84
N ARG A 58 -6.91 -4.33 6.00
CA ARG A 58 -6.62 -4.99 7.28
C ARG A 58 -5.19 -4.69 7.74
N LEU A 59 -4.22 -4.83 6.83
CA LEU A 59 -2.80 -4.55 7.09
C LEU A 59 -2.54 -3.09 7.45
N ILE A 60 -3.22 -2.14 6.78
CA ILE A 60 -3.14 -0.72 7.13
C ILE A 60 -3.66 -0.48 8.55
N LYS A 61 -4.80 -1.08 8.92
CA LYS A 61 -5.35 -0.96 10.27
C LYS A 61 -4.39 -1.52 11.33
N GLU A 62 -3.81 -2.70 11.07
CA GLU A 62 -2.80 -3.32 11.93
C GLU A 62 -1.51 -2.51 12.06
N ALA A 63 -1.19 -1.65 11.08
CA ALA A 63 0.00 -0.80 11.13
C ALA A 63 -0.21 0.54 11.86
N ILE A 64 -1.47 0.92 12.14
CA ILE A 64 -1.83 2.18 12.82
C ILE A 64 -2.01 1.98 14.33
N ASP A 65 -2.45 0.79 14.73
CA ASP A 65 -2.53 0.37 16.13
C ASP A 65 -1.13 0.21 16.75
#